data_AF-A0A4D5S0R8-F1
#
_entry.id   AF-A0A4D5S0R8-F1
#
_cell.length_a   1.000
_cell.length_b   1.000
_cell.length_c   1.000
_cell.angle_alpha   90.00
_cell.angle_beta   90.00
_cell.angle_gamma   90.00
#
_symmetry.space_group_name_H-M   'P 1'
#
loop_
_entity.id
_entity.type
_entity.pdbx_description
1 polymer ?
#
loop_
_entity_poly.entity_id
_entity_poly.type
_entity_poly.pdbx_seq_one_letter_code
_entity_poly.pdbx_strand_id
1 'polypeptide(L)'
;MKLFLISAALVVLGLAAVGDAIGCSDPSPFQGRWVIGVDKKECVALVKEKCGNLRDYTTGRWVRGQHVKSNCGSIPKFTAIATFLKPGNKYLGHAAIFESCASDGFCVYDQWNAKPVERRKIRYGNAGKPNYNGDNFYTIEL
;
A
#
# COMPACT_ATOMS: atom_id res chain seq x y z
N MET A 1 -12.63 14.06 59.85
CA MET A 1 -12.85 14.40 58.43
C MET A 1 -11.57 14.04 57.67
N LYS A 2 -11.60 13.00 56.82
CA LYS A 2 -10.44 12.55 56.03
C LYS A 2 -10.51 13.20 54.64
N LEU A 3 -9.56 14.08 54.31
CA LEU A 3 -9.36 14.57 52.95
C LEU A 3 -8.61 13.52 52.15
N PHE A 4 -9.20 13.05 51.04
CA PHE A 4 -8.51 12.27 50.02
C PHE A 4 -7.93 13.23 48.98
N LEU A 5 -6.59 13.28 48.89
CA LEU A 5 -5.87 13.88 47.77
C LEU A 5 -5.90 12.88 46.60
N ILE A 6 -6.60 13.22 45.53
CA ILE A 6 -6.58 12.46 44.28
C ILE A 6 -5.54 13.12 43.37
N SER A 7 -4.39 12.47 43.20
CA SER A 7 -3.41 12.84 42.18
C SER A 7 -3.93 12.47 40.80
N ALA A 8 -4.16 13.47 39.94
CA ALA A 8 -4.46 13.26 38.54
C ALA A 8 -3.18 12.92 37.77
N ALA A 9 -2.99 11.64 37.42
CA ALA A 9 -1.97 11.22 36.48
C ALA A 9 -2.40 11.59 35.06
N LEU A 10 -1.74 12.58 34.46
CA LEU A 10 -1.91 12.93 33.05
C LEU A 10 -1.24 11.84 32.19
N VAL A 11 -2.03 10.93 31.64
CA VAL A 11 -1.56 10.01 30.60
C VAL A 11 -1.54 10.77 29.29
N VAL A 12 -0.36 11.24 28.89
CA VAL A 12 -0.15 11.78 27.53
C VAL A 12 -0.03 10.58 26.59
N LEU A 13 -1.16 10.19 25.98
CA LEU A 13 -1.15 9.31 24.82
C LEU A 13 -0.48 10.06 23.66
N GLY A 14 0.76 9.69 23.34
CA GLY A 14 1.43 10.15 22.14
C GLY A 14 0.69 9.63 20.90
N LEU A 15 -0.02 10.52 20.20
CA LEU A 15 -0.42 10.26 18.81
C LEU A 15 0.84 10.21 17.96
N ALA A 16 1.34 9.01 17.70
CA ALA A 16 2.16 8.80 16.52
C ALA A 16 1.27 9.17 15.31
N ALA A 17 1.72 10.13 14.50
CA ALA A 17 1.07 10.44 13.24
C ALA A 17 1.14 9.18 12.36
N VAL A 18 0.06 8.40 12.38
CA VAL A 18 -0.14 7.30 11.44
C VAL A 18 -0.44 7.99 10.12
N GLY A 19 0.49 7.96 9.17
CA GLY A 19 0.18 8.34 7.80
C GLY A 19 -0.98 7.47 7.32
N ASP A 20 -2.06 8.11 6.87
CA ASP A 20 -3.26 7.40 6.44
C ASP A 20 -2.99 6.74 5.09
N ALA A 21 -2.73 5.43 5.12
CA ALA A 21 -2.58 4.63 3.92
C ALA A 21 -3.83 4.77 3.03
N ILE A 22 -3.63 4.99 1.74
CA ILE A 22 -4.74 5.28 0.83
C ILE A 22 -5.54 4.01 0.51
N GLY A 23 -6.82 4.03 0.83
CA GLY A 23 -7.77 2.95 0.52
C GLY A 23 -8.22 2.94 -0.95
N CYS A 24 -8.69 1.78 -1.40
CA CYS A 24 -9.13 1.51 -2.76
C CYS A 24 -10.52 0.87 -2.81
N SER A 25 -11.24 1.11 -3.91
CA SER A 25 -12.41 0.31 -4.28
C SER A 25 -12.02 -1.12 -4.60
N ASP A 26 -12.92 -2.08 -4.38
CA ASP A 26 -12.71 -3.50 -4.71
C ASP A 26 -12.30 -3.69 -6.19
N PRO A 27 -11.09 -4.19 -6.48
CA PRO A 27 -10.62 -4.45 -7.84
C PRO A 27 -11.11 -5.80 -8.41
N SER A 28 -11.74 -6.66 -7.60
CA SER A 28 -12.15 -8.01 -8.00
C SER A 28 -13.06 -8.06 -9.25
N PRO A 29 -13.97 -7.09 -9.52
CA PRO A 29 -14.80 -7.10 -10.73
C PRO A 29 -14.02 -6.86 -12.04
N PHE A 30 -12.77 -6.41 -11.94
CA PHE A 30 -11.91 -6.15 -13.10
C PHE A 30 -11.03 -7.34 -13.47
N GLN A 31 -11.09 -8.47 -12.73
CA GLN A 31 -10.29 -9.65 -13.05
C GLN A 31 -10.43 -10.07 -14.52
N GLY A 32 -9.29 -10.33 -15.17
CA GLY A 32 -9.21 -10.66 -16.59
C GLY A 32 -9.44 -9.47 -17.54
N ARG A 33 -9.67 -8.25 -17.02
CA ARG A 33 -9.91 -7.03 -17.79
C ARG A 33 -8.83 -5.99 -17.49
N TRP A 34 -8.67 -5.06 -18.42
CA TRP A 34 -7.80 -3.91 -18.23
C TRP A 34 -8.54 -2.79 -17.51
N VAL A 35 -7.90 -2.21 -16.49
CA VAL A 35 -8.22 -0.86 -16.05
C VAL A 35 -7.32 0.09 -16.83
N ILE A 36 -7.90 0.79 -17.81
CA ILE A 36 -7.16 1.74 -18.65
C ILE A 36 -7.33 3.13 -18.06
N GLY A 37 -6.24 3.69 -17.54
CA GLY A 37 -6.23 4.99 -16.88
C GLY A 37 -5.24 5.98 -17.49
N VAL A 38 -4.91 7.01 -16.73
CA VAL A 38 -3.89 8.02 -17.12
C VAL A 38 -2.53 7.41 -17.47
N ASP A 39 -2.18 6.27 -16.86
CA ASP A 39 -0.97 5.49 -17.15
C ASP A 39 -1.24 4.28 -18.09
N LYS A 40 -2.28 4.36 -18.94
CA LYS A 40 -2.70 3.32 -19.89
C LYS A 40 -2.95 1.97 -19.19
N LYS A 41 -2.27 0.90 -19.63
CA LYS A 41 -2.40 -0.48 -19.13
C LYS A 41 -1.36 -0.83 -18.05
N GLU A 42 -0.63 0.16 -17.54
CA GLU A 42 0.42 -0.07 -16.55
C GLU A 42 -0.15 -0.37 -15.15
N CYS A 43 0.71 -0.84 -14.25
CA CYS A 43 0.35 -1.13 -12.87
C CYS A 43 -0.16 0.10 -12.10
N VAL A 44 0.46 1.25 -12.36
CA VAL A 44 0.09 2.55 -11.78
C VAL A 44 -1.34 2.93 -12.17
N ALA A 45 -1.80 2.58 -13.38
CA ALA A 45 -3.14 2.91 -13.84
C ALA A 45 -4.19 2.25 -12.95
N LEU A 46 -4.04 0.98 -12.59
CA LEU A 46 -4.98 0.31 -11.68
C LEU A 46 -5.06 1.05 -10.34
N VAL A 47 -3.92 1.37 -9.74
CA VAL A 47 -3.87 2.04 -8.43
C VAL A 47 -4.49 3.44 -8.49
N LYS A 48 -4.10 4.26 -9.46
CA LYS A 48 -4.64 5.63 -9.60
C LYS A 48 -6.14 5.67 -9.85
N GLU A 49 -6.65 4.73 -10.64
CA GLU A 49 -8.07 4.69 -11.02
C GLU A 49 -8.98 4.05 -9.97
N LYS A 50 -8.40 3.45 -8.91
CA LYS A 50 -9.17 2.71 -7.90
C LYS A 50 -8.92 3.16 -6.47
N CYS A 51 -7.90 3.99 -6.21
CA CYS A 51 -7.49 4.33 -4.86
C CYS A 51 -7.52 5.83 -4.60
N GLY A 52 -8.35 6.24 -3.63
CA GLY A 52 -8.53 7.64 -3.22
C GLY A 52 -8.60 8.62 -4.38
N ASN A 53 -7.83 9.71 -4.27
CA ASN A 53 -7.63 10.73 -5.29
C ASN A 53 -6.27 10.59 -6.01
N LEU A 54 -5.66 9.40 -6.03
CA LEU A 54 -4.33 9.20 -6.61
C LEU A 54 -4.26 9.54 -8.11
N ARG A 55 -5.39 9.52 -8.82
CA ARG A 55 -5.51 9.96 -10.21
C ARG A 55 -5.03 11.40 -10.44
N ASP A 56 -5.19 12.27 -9.45
CA ASP A 56 -4.87 13.70 -9.56
C ASP A 56 -3.37 14.00 -9.39
N TYR A 57 -2.57 12.98 -9.03
CA TYR A 57 -1.15 13.15 -8.72
C TYR A 57 -0.25 12.29 -9.61
N THR A 58 0.93 12.82 -9.92
CA THR A 58 2.01 12.00 -10.49
C THR A 58 2.63 11.11 -9.41
N THR A 59 3.23 9.98 -9.81
CA THR A 59 3.90 9.06 -8.85
C THR A 59 5.07 9.71 -8.12
N GLY A 60 5.58 10.85 -8.59
CA GLY A 60 6.59 11.64 -7.89
C GLY A 60 6.10 12.27 -6.58
N ARG A 61 4.77 12.42 -6.42
CA ARG A 61 4.14 12.89 -5.18
C ARG A 61 3.90 11.78 -4.16
N TRP A 62 3.97 10.52 -4.56
CA TRP A 62 3.74 9.41 -3.65
C TRP A 62 4.83 9.35 -2.57
N VAL A 63 4.39 9.24 -1.33
CA VAL A 63 5.22 9.10 -0.15
C VAL A 63 5.21 7.65 0.32
N ARG A 64 6.39 7.16 0.70
CA ARG A 64 6.57 5.83 1.27
C ARG A 64 5.97 5.78 2.67
N GLY A 65 4.88 5.05 2.84
CA GLY A 65 4.21 4.84 4.13
C GLY A 65 4.75 3.63 4.90
N GLN A 66 3.82 2.92 5.53
CA GLN A 66 4.09 1.72 6.32
C GLN A 66 4.64 0.57 5.47
N HIS A 67 5.67 -0.10 5.97
CA HIS A 67 6.24 -1.29 5.33
C HIS A 67 5.25 -2.48 5.41
N VAL A 68 4.90 -3.07 4.27
CA VAL A 68 3.83 -4.07 4.18
C VAL A 68 4.16 -5.32 4.98
N LYS A 69 5.37 -5.87 4.87
CA LYS A 69 5.74 -7.12 5.55
C LYS A 69 5.65 -7.01 7.08
N SER A 70 6.17 -5.92 7.65
CA SER A 70 6.18 -5.74 9.11
C SER A 70 4.83 -5.32 9.69
N ASN A 71 3.92 -4.80 8.85
CA ASN A 71 2.63 -4.27 9.28
C ASN A 71 1.45 -5.01 8.62
N CYS A 72 1.68 -6.19 8.05
CA CYS A 72 0.71 -6.81 7.15
C CYS A 72 -0.67 -7.00 7.81
N GLY A 73 -0.70 -7.46 9.07
CA GLY A 73 -1.94 -7.69 9.81
C GLY A 73 -2.72 -6.43 10.18
N SER A 74 -2.09 -5.25 10.13
CA SER A 74 -2.74 -3.96 10.41
C SER A 74 -3.10 -3.18 9.15
N ILE A 75 -2.60 -3.58 7.96
CA ILE A 75 -2.94 -2.94 6.71
C ILE A 75 -4.34 -3.38 6.28
N PRO A 76 -5.30 -2.45 6.10
CA PRO A 76 -6.63 -2.79 5.64
C PRO A 76 -6.62 -3.49 4.28
N LYS A 77 -7.60 -4.36 4.06
CA LYS A 77 -7.86 -4.90 2.73
C LYS A 77 -8.15 -3.75 1.76
N PHE A 78 -7.64 -3.86 0.55
CA PHE A 78 -7.75 -2.85 -0.51
C PHE A 78 -7.04 -1.54 -0.17
N THR A 79 -5.76 -1.65 0.19
CA THR A 79 -4.87 -0.49 0.38
C THR A 79 -3.91 -0.36 -0.81
N ALA A 80 -3.67 0.87 -1.24
CA ALA A 80 -2.69 1.19 -2.26
C ALA A 80 -1.27 0.92 -1.73
N ILE A 81 -0.52 0.07 -2.44
CA ILE A 81 0.87 -0.25 -2.09
C ILE A 81 1.77 -0.12 -3.31
N ALA A 82 3.04 0.19 -3.08
CA ALA A 82 4.06 0.23 -4.12
C ALA A 82 5.44 -0.07 -3.59
N THR A 83 6.36 -0.35 -4.52
CA THR A 83 7.78 -0.33 -4.25
C THR A 83 8.35 1.09 -4.35
N PHE A 84 9.28 1.43 -3.47
CA PHE A 84 9.94 2.73 -3.40
C PHE A 84 11.46 2.57 -3.56
N LEU A 85 11.88 2.11 -4.74
CA LEU A 85 13.26 1.65 -5.01
C LEU A 85 14.23 2.75 -5.44
N LYS A 86 13.76 3.97 -5.73
CA LYS A 86 14.61 5.09 -6.11
C LYS A 86 15.20 5.76 -4.86
N PRO A 87 16.43 6.33 -4.91
CA PRO A 87 17.00 7.10 -3.80
C PRO A 87 16.02 8.12 -3.22
N GLY A 88 16.09 8.31 -1.90
CA GLY A 88 15.15 9.17 -1.17
C GLY A 88 13.76 8.55 -0.99
N ASN A 89 13.65 7.21 -1.00
CA ASN A 89 12.40 6.48 -0.83
C ASN A 89 11.32 6.91 -1.82
N LYS A 90 11.71 7.09 -3.10
CA LYS A 90 10.80 7.52 -4.16
C LYS A 90 10.29 6.34 -4.96
N TYR A 91 9.09 6.51 -5.54
CA TYR A 91 8.46 5.48 -6.37
C TYR A 91 9.40 5.04 -7.50
N LEU A 92 9.59 3.73 -7.58
CA LEU A 92 10.20 3.01 -8.70
C LEU A 92 9.86 1.54 -8.53
N GLY A 93 9.47 0.90 -9.64
CA GLY A 93 9.16 -0.52 -9.69
C GLY A 93 7.68 -0.77 -9.95
N HIS A 94 6.96 -1.32 -8.97
CA HIS A 94 5.60 -1.81 -9.14
C HIS A 94 4.62 -1.18 -8.14
N ALA A 95 3.36 -1.07 -8.54
CA ALA A 95 2.25 -0.61 -7.73
C ALA A 95 1.12 -1.63 -7.79
N ALA A 96 0.41 -1.85 -6.68
CA ALA A 96 -0.65 -2.84 -6.57
C ALA A 96 -1.67 -2.45 -5.51
N ILE A 97 -2.77 -3.19 -5.45
CA ILE A 97 -3.79 -3.07 -4.39
C ILE A 97 -3.63 -4.27 -3.46
N PHE A 98 -3.27 -4.02 -2.20
CA PHE A 98 -3.14 -5.05 -1.17
C PHE A 98 -4.48 -5.72 -0.91
N GLU A 99 -4.47 -7.04 -0.70
CA GLU A 99 -5.66 -7.80 -0.35
C GLU A 99 -5.52 -8.51 1.00
N SER A 100 -4.50 -9.35 1.17
CA SER A 100 -4.38 -10.19 2.37
C SER A 100 -2.95 -10.62 2.64
N CYS A 101 -2.65 -10.94 3.89
CA CYS A 101 -1.37 -11.53 4.28
C CYS A 101 -1.26 -13.00 3.90
N ALA A 102 -0.02 -13.46 3.76
CA ALA A 102 0.35 -14.87 3.73
C ALA A 102 1.65 -15.06 4.55
N SER A 103 1.97 -16.31 4.92
CA SER A 103 3.16 -16.60 5.73
C SER A 103 4.48 -16.24 5.02
N ASP A 104 4.54 -16.43 3.71
CA ASP A 104 5.69 -16.21 2.81
C ASP A 104 5.49 -15.00 1.87
N GLY A 105 4.49 -14.14 2.13
CA GLY A 105 4.21 -13.01 1.27
C GLY A 105 2.90 -12.30 1.58
N PHE A 106 2.28 -11.75 0.54
CA PHE A 106 0.92 -11.21 0.59
C PHE A 106 0.26 -11.32 -0.78
N CYS A 107 -1.07 -11.31 -0.80
CA CYS A 107 -1.87 -11.28 -2.02
C CYS A 107 -2.22 -9.84 -2.38
N VAL A 108 -2.20 -9.57 -3.68
CA VAL A 108 -2.54 -8.28 -4.27
C VAL A 108 -3.45 -8.48 -5.48
N TYR A 109 -4.09 -7.39 -5.89
CA TYR A 109 -4.55 -7.21 -7.25
C TYR A 109 -3.61 -6.27 -7.98
N ASP A 110 -3.13 -6.69 -9.14
CA ASP A 110 -2.34 -5.85 -10.03
C ASP A 110 -2.60 -6.13 -11.51
N GLN A 111 -2.07 -5.26 -12.35
CA GLN A 111 -1.97 -5.42 -13.80
C GLN A 111 -0.63 -4.85 -14.25
N TRP A 112 -0.23 -5.11 -15.49
CA TRP A 112 0.84 -4.37 -16.20
C TRP A 112 0.65 -4.57 -17.69
N ASN A 113 1.36 -3.84 -18.56
CA ASN A 113 1.11 -3.83 -20.02
C ASN A 113 0.95 -5.18 -20.75
N ALA A 114 1.41 -6.30 -20.18
CA ALA A 114 1.26 -7.66 -20.73
C ALA A 114 0.29 -8.56 -19.95
N LYS A 115 -0.23 -8.15 -18.78
CA LYS A 115 -1.21 -8.91 -17.99
C LYS A 115 -2.34 -8.02 -17.44
N PRO A 116 -3.62 -8.34 -17.75
CA PRO A 116 -4.77 -7.62 -17.20
C PRO A 116 -4.89 -7.84 -15.69
N VAL A 117 -5.86 -7.18 -15.05
CA VAL A 117 -6.05 -7.28 -13.60
C VAL A 117 -6.18 -8.73 -13.17
N GLU A 118 -5.36 -9.14 -12.21
CA GLU A 118 -5.39 -10.47 -11.63
C GLU A 118 -5.01 -10.41 -10.16
N ARG A 119 -5.54 -11.38 -9.41
CA ARG A 119 -5.08 -11.66 -8.06
C ARG A 119 -3.75 -12.42 -8.10
N ARG A 120 -2.71 -11.87 -7.48
CA ARG A 120 -1.36 -12.43 -7.48
C ARG A 120 -0.75 -12.44 -6.09
N LYS A 121 0.02 -13.48 -5.77
CA LYS A 121 0.83 -13.54 -4.56
C LYS A 121 2.22 -12.94 -4.83
N ILE A 122 2.60 -11.95 -4.03
CA ILE A 122 3.95 -11.39 -3.98
C ILE A 122 4.71 -12.10 -2.85
N ARG A 123 5.81 -12.77 -3.17
CA ARG A 123 6.61 -13.53 -2.20
C ARG A 123 7.69 -12.64 -1.57
N TYR A 124 7.98 -12.86 -0.30
CA TYR A 124 9.17 -12.33 0.37
C TYR A 124 10.45 -12.99 -0.17
N GLY A 125 11.60 -12.33 -0.01
CA GLY A 125 12.91 -12.89 -0.36
C GLY A 125 13.19 -13.02 -1.86
N ASN A 126 12.41 -12.39 -2.73
CA ASN A 126 12.57 -12.48 -4.18
C ASN A 126 13.69 -11.56 -4.70
N ALA A 127 14.93 -11.80 -4.26
CA ALA A 127 16.08 -10.92 -4.49
C ALA A 127 16.37 -10.64 -5.98
N GLY A 128 16.12 -11.60 -6.86
CA GLY A 128 16.34 -11.44 -8.31
C GLY A 128 15.29 -10.58 -9.04
N LYS A 129 14.19 -10.20 -8.38
CA LYS A 129 13.11 -9.39 -8.97
C LYS A 129 12.63 -8.34 -7.98
N PRO A 130 13.36 -7.23 -7.79
CA PRO A 130 13.08 -6.26 -6.73
C PRO A 130 11.69 -5.62 -6.83
N ASN A 131 11.15 -5.42 -8.04
CA ASN A 131 9.79 -4.90 -8.28
C ASN A 131 8.69 -5.88 -7.81
N TYR A 132 9.03 -7.14 -7.59
CA TYR A 132 8.14 -8.21 -7.16
C TYR A 132 8.66 -8.94 -5.93
N ASN A 133 9.51 -8.27 -5.15
CA ASN A 133 9.93 -8.73 -3.84
C ASN A 133 9.04 -8.11 -2.78
N GLY A 134 8.33 -8.94 -2.03
CA GLY A 134 7.44 -8.48 -0.96
C GLY A 134 8.14 -7.68 0.13
N ASP A 135 9.46 -7.83 0.28
CA ASP A 135 10.27 -7.05 1.22
C ASP A 135 10.40 -5.57 0.82
N ASN A 136 10.00 -5.21 -0.40
CA ASN A 136 10.17 -3.86 -0.95
C ASN A 136 8.86 -3.06 -1.01
N PHE A 137 7.75 -3.60 -0.53
CA PHE A 137 6.44 -2.94 -0.63
C PHE A 137 6.10 -2.13 0.62
N TYR A 138 5.56 -0.95 0.38
CA TYR A 138 5.08 -0.01 1.38
C TYR A 138 3.69 0.49 0.98
N THR A 139 2.89 0.94 1.93
CA THR A 139 1.66 1.69 1.63
C THR A 139 2.00 2.99 0.91
N ILE A 140 1.07 3.46 0.08
CA ILE A 140 1.16 4.75 -0.58
C ILE A 140 0.44 5.80 0.27
N GLU A 141 1.14 6.90 0.51
CA GLU A 141 0.66 8.13 1.13
C GLU A 141 0.93 9.31 0.16
N LEU A 142 0.44 10.52 0.50
CA LEU A 142 0.58 11.75 -0.31
C LEU A 142 1.20 12.91 0.47
#